data_AF-A0AAV8CMF1-F1
#
_entry.id   AF-A0AAV8CMF1-F1
#
_cell.length_a   1.000
_cell.length_b   1.000
_cell.length_c   1.000
_cell.angle_alpha   90.00
_cell.angle_beta   90.00
_cell.angle_gamma   90.00
#
_symmetry.space_group_name_H-M   'P 1'
#
loop_
_entity.id
_entity.type
_entity.pdbx_description
1 polymer ?
#
loop_
_entity_poly.entity_id
_entity_poly.type
_entity_poly.pdbx_seq_one_letter_code
_entity_poly.pdbx_strand_id
1 'polypeptide(L)'
;MTGRAQGLGATVGRDGSLESLINLVFTEGKYNGSTLAIYGRIVLGVTVERPVIGGTGMFRMATGYSVAKPVTVSATKAVYEFNVYVWHEKIKDN
;
A
#
# COMPACT_ATOMS: atom_id res chain seq x y z
N MET A 1 3.99 -14.51 -6.75
CA MET A 1 4.30 -13.09 -6.50
C MET A 1 3.27 -12.29 -7.27
N THR A 2 2.22 -11.77 -6.63
CA THR A 2 1.04 -11.27 -7.37
C THR A 2 1.01 -9.75 -7.56
N GLY A 3 2.17 -9.10 -7.74
CA GLY A 3 2.23 -7.65 -7.99
C GLY A 3 3.55 -6.95 -7.62
N ARG A 4 3.55 -5.61 -7.74
CA ARG A 4 4.66 -4.70 -7.39
C ARG A 4 4.16 -3.55 -6.52
N ALA A 5 4.95 -3.13 -5.54
CA ALA A 5 4.74 -1.86 -4.86
C ALA A 5 5.56 -0.76 -5.57
N GLN A 6 4.90 0.32 -5.99
CA GLN A 6 5.51 1.41 -6.74
C GLN A 6 5.14 2.74 -6.10
N GLY A 7 6.10 3.61 -5.85
CA GLY A 7 5.80 4.86 -5.19
C GLY A 7 7.05 5.64 -4.84
N LEU A 8 6.84 6.68 -4.04
CA LEU A 8 7.89 7.51 -3.49
C LEU A 8 7.63 7.76 -2.01
N GLY A 9 8.72 8.00 -1.28
CA GLY A 9 8.66 8.48 0.09
C GLY A 9 9.72 9.55 0.28
N ALA A 10 9.44 10.47 1.20
CA ALA A 10 10.36 11.52 1.58
C ALA A 10 10.48 11.55 3.10
N THR A 11 11.68 11.80 3.61
CA THR A 11 11.88 12.09 5.03
C THR A 11 11.23 13.42 5.37
N VAL A 12 10.28 13.38 6.29
CA VAL A 12 9.50 14.57 6.71
C VAL A 12 9.76 14.96 8.16
N GLY A 13 10.40 14.08 8.94
CA GLY A 13 10.73 14.33 10.35
C GLY A 13 12.20 14.12 10.67
N ARG A 14 12.69 14.84 11.70
CA ARG A 14 14.04 14.65 12.25
C ARG A 14 14.22 13.30 12.95
N ASP A 15 13.12 12.66 13.29
CA ASP A 15 13.04 11.30 13.84
C ASP A 15 13.22 10.22 12.76
N GLY A 16 13.47 10.60 11.50
CA GLY A 16 13.59 9.66 10.38
C GLY A 16 12.25 9.15 9.86
N SER A 17 11.12 9.75 10.28
CA SER A 17 9.82 9.41 9.72
C SER A 17 9.72 9.82 8.26
N LEU A 18 9.08 8.96 7.48
CA LEU A 18 8.84 9.15 6.05
C LEU A 18 7.37 9.43 5.82
N GLU A 19 7.06 10.38 4.95
CA GLU A 19 5.75 10.46 4.31
C GLU A 19 5.83 9.71 2.99
N SER A 20 4.85 8.87 2.67
CA SER A 20 4.93 8.05 1.46
C SER A 20 3.60 7.92 0.73
N LEU A 21 3.68 7.78 -0.58
CA LEU A 21 2.59 7.41 -1.47
C LEU A 21 3.02 6.17 -2.25
N ILE A 22 2.31 5.06 -2.04
CA ILE A 22 2.62 3.77 -2.66
C ILE A 22 1.37 3.22 -3.34
N ASN A 23 1.52 2.80 -4.58
CA ASN A 23 0.57 1.99 -5.32
C ASN A 23 0.95 0.51 -5.23
N LEU A 24 0.02 -0.31 -4.78
CA LEU A 24 0.08 -1.76 -4.95
C LEU A 24 -0.48 -2.09 -6.33
N VAL A 25 0.38 -2.54 -7.25
CA VAL A 25 0.05 -2.86 -8.64
C VAL A 25 -0.03 -4.37 -8.80
N PHE A 26 -1.22 -4.90 -9.00
CA PHE A 26 -1.44 -6.34 -9.15
C PHE A 26 -1.18 -6.77 -10.60
N THR A 27 -0.35 -7.79 -10.79
CA THR A 27 0.10 -8.22 -12.13
C THR A 27 -0.33 -9.64 -12.51
N GLU A 28 -1.03 -10.33 -11.61
CA GLU A 28 -1.45 -11.72 -11.78
C GLU A 28 -2.79 -11.98 -11.06
N GLY A 29 -3.47 -13.06 -11.46
CA GLY A 29 -4.72 -13.51 -10.83
C GLY A 29 -5.93 -12.60 -11.08
N LYS A 30 -6.96 -12.73 -10.23
CA LYS A 30 -8.26 -12.04 -10.40
C LYS A 30 -8.20 -10.50 -10.37
N TYR A 31 -7.09 -9.94 -9.87
CA TYR A 31 -6.91 -8.49 -9.75
C TYR A 31 -5.87 -7.95 -10.73
N ASN A 32 -5.42 -8.74 -11.70
CA ASN A 32 -4.43 -8.31 -12.68
C ASN A 32 -4.84 -6.99 -13.37
N GLY A 33 -3.92 -6.03 -13.41
CA GLY A 33 -4.13 -4.70 -13.99
C GLY A 33 -4.84 -3.71 -13.05
N SER A 34 -5.30 -4.14 -11.87
CA SER A 34 -5.89 -3.26 -10.86
C SER A 34 -4.83 -2.71 -9.91
N THR A 35 -5.12 -1.58 -9.27
CA THR A 35 -4.21 -0.97 -8.28
C THR A 35 -4.93 -0.51 -7.02
N LEU A 36 -4.21 -0.41 -5.91
CA LEU A 36 -4.63 0.26 -4.68
C LEU A 36 -3.60 1.33 -4.29
N ALA A 37 -4.06 2.52 -3.93
CA ALA A 37 -3.21 3.63 -3.49
C ALA A 37 -3.24 3.76 -1.96
N ILE A 38 -2.06 3.76 -1.34
CA ILE A 38 -1.87 3.94 0.10
C ILE A 38 -1.03 5.18 0.31
N TYR A 39 -1.52 6.10 1.15
CA TYR A 39 -0.82 7.32 1.52
C TYR A 39 -0.65 7.40 3.03
N GLY A 40 0.48 7.94 3.49
CA GLY A 40 0.64 8.35 4.88
C GLY A 40 2.06 8.20 5.41
N ARG A 41 2.21 8.69 6.65
CA ARG A 41 3.42 8.59 7.46
C ARG A 41 3.76 7.14 7.80
N ILE A 42 5.04 6.80 7.71
CA ILE A 42 5.62 5.54 8.16
C ILE A 42 6.90 5.81 8.96
N VAL A 43 7.09 5.03 10.02
CA VAL A 43 8.35 4.97 10.78
C VAL A 43 8.92 3.58 10.56
N LEU A 44 10.16 3.50 10.09
CA LEU A 44 10.77 2.21 9.80
C LEU A 44 10.93 1.39 11.07
N GLY A 45 10.58 0.09 11.01
CA GLY A 45 10.64 -0.82 12.15
C GLY A 45 9.43 -0.75 13.08
N VAL A 46 8.43 0.08 12.76
CA VAL A 46 7.19 0.20 13.55
C VAL A 46 6.01 -0.34 12.74
N THR A 47 5.06 -0.98 13.42
CA THR A 47 3.79 -1.34 12.79
C THR A 47 2.95 -0.08 12.61
N VAL A 48 2.50 0.19 11.38
CA VAL A 48 1.71 1.39 11.07
C VAL A 48 0.44 1.04 10.32
N GLU A 49 -0.63 1.74 10.66
CA GLU A 49 -1.87 1.77 9.89
C GLU A 49 -1.86 2.98 8.95
N ARG A 50 -2.26 2.80 7.69
CA ARG A 50 -2.35 3.86 6.69
C ARG A 50 -3.59 3.72 5.83
N PRO A 51 -4.26 4.83 5.44
CA PRO A 51 -5.46 4.79 4.63
C PRO A 51 -5.18 4.26 3.22
N VAL A 52 -6.14 3.49 2.71
CA VAL A 52 -6.32 3.25 1.27
C VAL A 52 -7.15 4.42 0.75
N ILE A 53 -6.54 5.27 -0.07
CA ILE A 53 -7.13 6.51 -0.55
C ILE A 53 -7.79 6.37 -1.94
N GLY A 54 -7.67 5.20 -2.55
CA GLY A 54 -8.23 4.93 -3.87
C GLY A 54 -7.76 3.62 -4.48
N GLY A 55 -8.27 3.33 -5.67
CA GLY A 55 -7.87 2.20 -6.47
C GLY A 55 -8.37 2.29 -7.91
N THR A 56 -7.85 1.43 -8.77
CA THR A 56 -8.20 1.36 -10.20
C THR A 56 -8.62 -0.06 -10.59
N GLY A 57 -9.22 -0.21 -11.78
CA GLY A 57 -9.71 -1.51 -12.26
C GLY A 57 -10.80 -2.07 -11.35
N MET A 58 -10.61 -3.30 -10.88
CA MET A 58 -11.52 -3.98 -9.96
C MET A 58 -11.68 -3.26 -8.62
N PHE A 59 -10.72 -2.40 -8.26
CA PHE A 59 -10.73 -1.60 -7.03
C PHE A 59 -11.16 -0.15 -7.28
N ARG A 60 -11.90 0.15 -8.35
CA ARG A 60 -12.43 1.51 -8.57
C ARG A 60 -13.26 1.95 -7.36
N MET A 61 -13.07 3.22 -6.95
CA MET A 61 -13.71 3.81 -5.77
C MET A 61 -13.36 3.09 -4.45
N ALA A 62 -12.22 2.40 -4.41
CA ALA A 62 -11.75 1.75 -3.19
C ALA A 62 -11.46 2.75 -2.05
N THR A 63 -11.90 2.41 -0.85
CA THR A 63 -11.52 3.04 0.41
C THR A 63 -11.24 1.97 1.47
N GLY A 64 -10.53 2.33 2.53
CA GLY A 64 -10.22 1.42 3.63
C GLY A 64 -8.89 1.74 4.27
N TYR A 65 -8.20 0.71 4.74
CA TYR A 65 -6.94 0.87 5.46
C TYR A 65 -6.00 -0.31 5.22
N SER A 66 -4.73 -0.07 5.49
CA SER A 66 -3.67 -1.06 5.44
C SER A 66 -2.90 -1.06 6.75
N VAL A 67 -2.50 -2.23 7.23
CA VAL A 67 -1.60 -2.40 8.37
C VAL A 67 -0.31 -3.02 7.86
N ALA A 68 0.80 -2.29 8.00
CA ALA A 68 2.13 -2.73 7.62
C ALA A 68 2.91 -3.15 8.87
N LYS A 69 3.23 -4.44 8.98
CA LYS A 69 4.02 -4.99 10.10
C LYS A 69 5.45 -5.29 9.63
N PRO A 70 6.49 -4.79 10.31
CA PRO A 70 7.87 -5.09 9.93
C PRO A 70 8.18 -6.56 10.17
N VAL A 71 8.77 -7.21 9.17
CA VAL A 71 9.31 -8.58 9.28
C VAL A 71 10.83 -8.52 9.43
N THR A 72 11.49 -7.65 8.67
CA THR A 72 12.94 -7.43 8.75
C THR A 72 13.25 -6.01 8.30
N VAL A 73 14.05 -5.27 9.06
CA VAL A 73 14.50 -3.92 8.70
C VAL A 73 16.00 -3.81 8.95
N SER A 74 16.74 -3.38 7.94
CA SER A 74 18.17 -3.09 7.98
C SER A 74 18.46 -1.79 7.21
N ALA A 75 19.72 -1.36 7.21
CA ALA A 75 20.14 -0.14 6.50
C ALA A 75 19.88 -0.17 4.99
N THR A 76 19.78 -1.35 4.37
CA THR A 76 19.65 -1.51 2.92
C THR A 76 18.42 -2.30 2.50
N LYS A 77 17.71 -2.93 3.43
CA LYS A 77 16.57 -3.81 3.13
C LYS A 77 15.49 -3.64 4.18
N ALA A 78 14.26 -3.50 3.72
CA ALA A 78 13.10 -3.57 4.59
C ALA A 78 12.03 -4.49 3.98
N VAL A 79 11.52 -5.41 4.79
CA VAL A 79 10.48 -6.36 4.45
C VAL A 79 9.34 -6.14 5.43
N TYR A 80 8.15 -5.91 4.90
CA TYR A 80 6.93 -5.71 5.68
C TYR A 80 5.85 -6.66 5.18
N GLU A 81 5.05 -7.17 6.11
CA GLU A 81 3.78 -7.81 5.83
C GLU A 81 2.69 -6.74 5.76
N PHE A 82 1.99 -6.67 4.63
CA PHE A 82 0.87 -5.75 4.43
C PHE A 82 -0.44 -6.51 4.48
N ASN A 83 -1.27 -6.20 5.46
CA ASN A 83 -2.67 -6.58 5.49
C ASN A 83 -3.50 -5.40 5.02
N VAL A 84 -4.26 -5.56 3.93
CA VAL A 84 -5.02 -4.47 3.31
C VAL A 84 -6.50 -4.81 3.30
N TYR A 85 -7.30 -3.96 3.93
CA TYR A 85 -8.74 -4.10 4.08
C TYR A 85 -9.41 -3.04 3.23
N VAL A 86 -10.17 -3.47 2.22
CA VAL A 86 -10.70 -2.57 1.19
C VAL A 86 -12.19 -2.81 1.01
N TRP A 87 -12.92 -1.69 1.01
CA TRP A 87 -14.25 -1.60 0.46
C TRP A 87 -14.14 -0.99 -0.93
N HIS A 88 -14.73 -1.65 -1.92
CA HIS A 88 -14.83 -1.12 -3.28
C HIS A 88 -16.19 -1.47 -3.86
N GLU A 89 -16.65 -0.69 -4.84
CA GLU A 89 -17.91 -1.02 -5.50
C GLU A 89 -17.76 -2.29 -6.34
N LYS A 90 -18.84 -3.08 -6.39
CA LYS A 90 -18.95 -4.17 -7.35
C LYS A 90 -19.33 -3.57 -8.70
N ILE A 91 -18.33 -3.33 -9.53
CA ILE A 91 -18.55 -2.88 -10.90
C ILE A 91 -19.15 -4.06 -11.67
N LYS A 92 -20.32 -3.87 -12.27
CA LYS A 92 -20.87 -4.84 -13.22
C LYS A 92 -20.07 -4.70 -14.52
N ASP A 93 -19.43 -5.77 -14.95
CA ASP A 93 -18.96 -5.88 -16.32
C ASP A 93 -20.21 -5.89 -17.22
N ASN A 94 -20.27 -4.95 -18.18
CA ASN A 94 -21.27 -4.94 -19.24
C ASN A 94 -20.89 -5.98 -20.31
#